data_AF-A0A660CLM5-F1
#
_entry.id   AF-A0A660CLM5-F1
#
_cell.length_a   1.000
_cell.length_b   1.000
_cell.length_c   1.000
_cell.angle_alpha   90.00
_cell.angle_beta   90.00
_cell.angle_gamma   90.00
#
_symmetry.space_group_name_H-M   'P 1'
#
loop_
_entity.id
_entity.type
_entity.pdbx_description
1 polymer ?
#
loop_
_entity_poly.entity_id
_entity_poly.type
_entity_poly.pdbx_seq_one_letter_code
_entity_poly.pdbx_strand_id
1 'polypeptide(L)'
;MGSMGPMGPPPRGPRSNAPAVAAVLGGVGVVALVVVLLVTLTGGDPEPTADRGGAPAPPSPTSSTSAPSTTPLTSSPSETTETSATVDPSIVTFTEESDGADAPRSGGRKVYELGDHPLFQDTEGGLTAVECSLPAWRSDPAAAEAFFTAATDCLNTTWGALLRSYGLPFEEPTLHFPDGRSYETTSCGTQEVSMAKAALYCANNLYLPYAGMQADRYGDQAGVYLAVLAHEYGHHVQYLAGIYETAWKRMQEAGGQGTTGADEVSRRLELQAQCFSGMFMGSHTGRSGSNGVNQTMLDQAWYDQEVRGDDTSGTTDHGSNAHYASWWQQGSRDNRLYQCNTWLADAADVS
;
A
#
# COMPACT_ATOMS: atom_id res chain seq x y z
N MET A 1 -8.61 -53.17 40.14
CA MET A 1 -10.09 -53.25 40.10
C MET A 1 -10.63 -52.25 41.09
N GLY A 2 -11.05 -51.08 40.62
CA GLY A 2 -11.58 -49.98 41.42
C GLY A 2 -12.67 -49.28 40.62
N SER A 3 -13.86 -49.23 41.22
CA SER A 3 -15.16 -48.87 40.64
C SER A 3 -15.22 -47.41 40.17
N MET A 4 -15.68 -47.20 38.93
CA MET A 4 -16.07 -45.90 38.38
C MET A 4 -17.44 -45.51 38.93
N GLY A 5 -17.51 -44.39 39.64
CA GLY A 5 -18.76 -43.73 40.04
C GLY A 5 -19.44 -43.00 38.87
N PRO A 6 -20.75 -42.71 38.96
CA PRO A 6 -21.54 -42.24 37.83
C PRO A 6 -21.23 -40.78 37.45
N MET A 7 -21.16 -40.53 36.14
CA MET A 7 -21.05 -39.20 35.54
C MET A 7 -22.25 -38.33 35.88
N GLY A 8 -21.99 -37.12 36.40
CA GLY A 8 -22.99 -36.07 36.55
C GLY A 8 -23.45 -35.50 35.19
N PRO A 9 -24.65 -34.90 35.13
CA PRO A 9 -25.18 -34.36 33.89
C PRO A 9 -24.38 -33.13 33.42
N PRO A 10 -24.30 -32.87 32.10
CA PRO A 10 -23.56 -31.76 31.54
C PRO A 10 -24.18 -30.40 31.92
N PRO A 11 -23.36 -29.32 32.00
CA PRO A 11 -23.85 -27.98 32.31
C PRO A 11 -24.82 -27.46 31.24
N ARG A 12 -25.92 -26.85 31.69
CA ARG A 12 -26.91 -26.20 30.82
C ARG A 12 -26.30 -24.92 30.25
N GLY A 13 -26.22 -24.84 28.93
CA GLY A 13 -25.81 -23.63 28.21
C GLY A 13 -26.77 -22.45 28.46
N PRO A 14 -26.30 -21.21 28.28
CA PRO A 14 -27.08 -20.00 28.53
C PRO A 14 -28.28 -19.93 27.57
N ARG A 15 -29.47 -19.66 28.14
CA ARG A 15 -30.72 -19.46 27.40
C ARG A 15 -30.69 -18.10 26.70
N SER A 16 -30.88 -18.11 25.39
CA SER A 16 -31.11 -16.93 24.57
C SER A 16 -32.48 -16.32 24.87
N ASN A 17 -32.50 -15.05 25.27
CA ASN A 17 -33.71 -14.24 25.35
C ASN A 17 -33.68 -13.26 24.17
N ALA A 18 -34.20 -13.69 23.02
CA ALA A 18 -34.48 -12.80 21.89
C ALA A 18 -35.94 -12.33 21.98
N PRO A 19 -36.22 -11.02 22.07
CA PRO A 19 -37.53 -10.49 21.72
C PRO A 19 -37.61 -10.28 20.20
N ALA A 20 -38.65 -10.84 19.59
CA ALA A 20 -39.05 -10.55 18.23
C ALA A 20 -39.50 -9.08 18.12
N VAL A 21 -38.81 -8.28 17.31
CA VAL A 21 -39.31 -6.99 16.82
C VAL A 21 -39.42 -7.10 15.30
N ALA A 22 -40.67 -7.19 14.85
CA ALA A 22 -41.04 -7.15 13.45
C ALA A 22 -41.10 -5.70 12.96
N ALA A 23 -40.64 -5.52 11.71
CA ALA A 23 -41.06 -4.51 10.73
C ALA A 23 -40.75 -3.01 10.99
N VAL A 24 -39.61 -2.54 10.46
CA VAL A 24 -39.49 -1.20 9.86
C VAL A 24 -38.60 -1.29 8.61
N LEU A 25 -39.14 -1.83 7.51
CA LEU A 25 -38.56 -1.73 6.16
C LEU A 25 -39.63 -1.18 5.20
N GLY A 26 -40.03 0.06 5.44
CA GLY A 26 -41.06 0.75 4.64
C GLY A 26 -41.04 2.27 4.74
N GLY A 27 -39.90 2.87 5.09
CA GLY A 27 -39.78 4.33 5.32
C GLY A 27 -38.98 5.09 4.25
N VAL A 28 -37.99 4.47 3.60
CA VAL A 28 -37.08 5.19 2.70
C VAL A 28 -37.65 5.32 1.28
N GLY A 29 -38.39 4.30 0.81
CA GLY A 29 -39.00 4.32 -0.53
C GLY A 29 -40.18 5.29 -0.68
N VAL A 30 -40.94 5.54 0.38
CA VAL A 30 -42.11 6.44 0.32
C VAL A 30 -41.69 7.92 0.33
N VAL A 31 -40.61 8.27 1.03
CA VAL A 31 -40.10 9.66 1.06
C VAL A 31 -39.51 10.07 -0.29
N ALA A 32 -38.77 9.18 -0.97
CA ALA A 32 -38.24 9.47 -2.31
C ALA A 32 -39.36 9.64 -3.35
N LEU A 33 -40.45 8.87 -3.25
CA LEU A 33 -41.57 8.93 -4.19
C LEU A 33 -42.43 10.20 -3.99
N VAL A 34 -42.57 10.68 -2.74
CA VAL A 34 -43.28 11.94 -2.44
C VAL A 34 -42.49 13.17 -2.90
N VAL A 35 -41.15 13.16 -2.81
CA VAL A 35 -40.31 14.27 -3.29
C VAL A 35 -40.31 14.36 -4.82
N VAL A 36 -40.28 13.22 -5.53
CA VAL A 36 -40.37 13.20 -7.01
C VAL A 36 -41.76 13.62 -7.50
N LEU A 37 -42.84 13.28 -6.78
CA LEU A 37 -44.19 13.72 -7.12
C LEU A 37 -44.44 15.22 -6.83
N LEU A 38 -43.75 15.80 -5.84
CA LEU A 38 -43.84 17.23 -5.55
C LEU A 38 -43.08 18.10 -6.56
N VAL A 39 -41.99 17.60 -7.15
CA VAL A 39 -41.22 18.32 -8.18
C VAL A 39 -41.92 18.29 -9.56
N THR A 40 -42.81 17.32 -9.81
CA THR A 40 -43.59 17.27 -11.06
C THR A 40 -44.94 17.99 -11.01
N LEU A 41 -45.40 18.42 -9.82
CA LEU A 41 -46.70 19.09 -9.63
C LEU A 41 -46.63 20.61 -9.45
N THR A 42 -45.43 21.23 -9.47
CA THR A 42 -45.27 22.69 -9.36
C THR A 42 -44.63 23.36 -10.59
N GLY A 43 -44.39 22.63 -11.68
CA GLY A 43 -43.92 23.17 -12.95
C GLY A 43 -45.08 23.54 -13.87
N GLY A 44 -45.77 24.65 -13.57
CA GLY A 44 -46.78 25.23 -14.46
C GLY A 44 -46.15 26.27 -15.37
N ASP A 45 -46.18 26.03 -16.69
CA ASP A 45 -45.99 27.06 -17.71
C ASP A 45 -47.25 27.94 -17.83
N PRO A 46 -47.09 29.26 -18.01
CA PRO A 46 -48.02 30.01 -18.83
C PRO A 46 -47.33 30.79 -19.96
N GLU A 47 -47.99 30.70 -21.10
CA GLU A 47 -47.72 31.27 -22.43
C GLU A 47 -48.06 32.80 -22.50
N PRO A 48 -48.13 33.46 -23.68
CA PRO A 48 -47.16 34.40 -24.20
C PRO A 48 -47.62 35.89 -24.18
N THR A 49 -46.68 36.83 -24.32
CA THR A 49 -46.98 38.21 -24.75
C THR A 49 -46.09 38.62 -25.92
N ALA A 50 -46.75 39.00 -27.02
CA ALA A 50 -46.17 39.61 -28.22
C ALA A 50 -45.74 41.07 -27.97
N ASP A 51 -44.64 41.53 -28.58
CA ASP A 51 -44.71 42.37 -29.79
C ASP A 51 -43.30 42.63 -30.43
N ARG A 52 -43.30 42.54 -31.76
CA ARG A 52 -42.51 43.15 -32.86
C ARG A 52 -40.98 43.48 -32.82
N GLY A 53 -40.36 43.00 -33.91
CA GLY A 53 -39.36 43.68 -34.76
C GLY A 53 -38.06 42.89 -34.87
N GLY A 54 -37.58 42.33 -35.99
CA GLY A 54 -37.86 42.47 -37.42
C GLY A 54 -36.52 42.59 -38.16
N ALA A 55 -36.05 41.54 -38.85
CA ALA A 55 -35.15 41.55 -40.04
C ALA A 55 -34.69 40.13 -40.44
N PRO A 56 -34.34 39.86 -41.72
CA PRO A 56 -34.54 38.56 -42.37
C PRO A 56 -33.26 37.69 -42.53
N ALA A 57 -33.48 36.38 -42.74
CA ALA A 57 -32.47 35.33 -42.94
C ALA A 57 -32.09 35.10 -44.42
N PRO A 58 -30.90 34.53 -44.70
CA PRO A 58 -30.57 33.87 -45.96
C PRO A 58 -30.53 32.32 -45.84
N PRO A 59 -30.55 31.57 -46.98
CA PRO A 59 -31.05 30.19 -47.03
C PRO A 59 -29.98 29.09 -46.90
N SER A 60 -30.44 27.90 -46.49
CA SER A 60 -29.71 26.62 -46.43
C SER A 60 -29.49 25.98 -47.81
N PRO A 61 -28.47 25.10 -47.97
CA PRO A 61 -28.47 24.09 -49.01
C PRO A 61 -28.74 22.68 -48.48
N THR A 62 -29.47 21.94 -49.30
CA THR A 62 -29.96 20.56 -49.21
C THR A 62 -28.90 19.47 -49.48
N SER A 63 -29.04 18.36 -48.73
CA SER A 63 -29.04 16.94 -49.12
C SER A 63 -28.03 16.39 -50.13
N SER A 64 -27.39 15.25 -49.80
CA SER A 64 -27.69 13.96 -50.46
C SER A 64 -26.85 12.77 -49.92
N THR A 65 -27.58 11.68 -49.66
CA THR A 65 -27.13 10.30 -49.39
C THR A 65 -26.70 9.60 -50.68
N SER A 66 -25.69 8.72 -50.64
CA SER A 66 -25.62 7.49 -51.46
C SER A 66 -24.49 6.55 -50.99
N ALA A 67 -24.88 5.38 -50.47
CA ALA A 67 -24.20 4.09 -50.67
C ALA A 67 -24.97 3.33 -51.79
N PRO A 68 -24.55 2.19 -52.39
CA PRO A 68 -23.63 1.14 -51.90
C PRO A 68 -22.75 0.44 -52.98
N SER A 69 -21.92 -0.55 -52.58
CA SER A 69 -21.97 -1.95 -53.06
C SER A 69 -20.66 -2.74 -52.93
N THR A 70 -20.87 -4.01 -52.60
CA THR A 70 -20.03 -5.19 -52.28
C THR A 70 -19.11 -5.73 -53.38
N THR A 71 -18.00 -6.39 -53.01
CA THR A 71 -17.80 -7.86 -53.13
C THR A 71 -16.44 -8.33 -52.53
N PRO A 72 -16.28 -9.63 -52.20
CA PRO A 72 -15.36 -10.14 -51.17
C PRO A 72 -14.13 -10.88 -51.73
N LEU A 73 -13.09 -11.05 -50.91
CA LEU A 73 -12.04 -12.03 -51.13
C LEU A 73 -11.56 -12.65 -49.80
N THR A 74 -11.71 -13.96 -49.74
CA THR A 74 -11.21 -14.92 -48.75
C THR A 74 -9.72 -15.19 -48.96
N SER A 75 -8.93 -15.34 -47.88
CA SER A 75 -7.81 -16.29 -47.73
C SER A 75 -7.31 -16.32 -46.28
N SER A 76 -6.94 -17.52 -45.83
CA SER A 76 -6.68 -17.93 -44.44
C SER A 76 -5.16 -17.93 -44.10
N PRO A 77 -4.69 -18.51 -42.98
CA PRO A 77 -3.99 -17.83 -41.88
C PRO A 77 -2.45 -17.95 -41.93
N SER A 78 -1.75 -17.17 -41.11
CA SER A 78 -0.37 -17.46 -40.72
C SER A 78 -0.25 -17.47 -39.21
N GLU A 79 0.03 -18.67 -38.74
CA GLU A 79 0.46 -19.07 -37.42
C GLU A 79 1.82 -18.43 -37.14
N THR A 80 1.96 -17.72 -36.03
CA THR A 80 3.28 -17.35 -35.51
C THR A 80 3.26 -17.58 -34.02
N THR A 81 3.89 -18.68 -33.64
CA THR A 81 4.19 -19.10 -32.30
C THR A 81 5.13 -18.07 -31.66
N GLU A 82 4.61 -17.19 -30.82
CA GLU A 82 5.45 -16.46 -29.87
C GLU A 82 5.75 -17.37 -28.68
N THR A 83 6.90 -18.03 -28.78
CA THR A 83 7.56 -18.72 -27.69
C THR A 83 7.78 -17.73 -26.55
N SER A 84 7.17 -18.04 -25.41
CA SER A 84 7.44 -17.48 -24.10
C SER A 84 8.94 -17.58 -23.82
N ALA A 85 9.64 -16.44 -23.85
CA ALA A 85 11.00 -16.33 -23.36
C ALA A 85 10.91 -15.93 -21.89
N THR A 86 11.06 -16.92 -21.03
CA THR A 86 11.30 -16.75 -19.60
C THR A 86 12.59 -15.93 -19.42
N VAL A 87 12.45 -14.68 -19.00
CA VAL A 87 13.60 -13.86 -18.57
C VAL A 87 13.96 -14.31 -17.16
N ASP A 88 15.17 -14.85 -17.02
CA ASP A 88 15.83 -15.21 -15.77
C ASP A 88 16.35 -13.94 -15.09
N PRO A 89 15.80 -13.49 -13.95
CA PRO A 89 16.41 -12.41 -13.18
C PRO A 89 17.40 -13.01 -12.18
N SER A 90 18.65 -13.08 -12.64
CA SER A 90 19.89 -12.87 -11.90
C SER A 90 19.87 -13.16 -10.39
N ILE A 91 20.49 -14.30 -10.08
CA ILE A 91 21.14 -14.67 -8.81
C ILE A 91 21.66 -13.45 -8.04
N VAL A 92 21.00 -13.11 -6.93
CA VAL A 92 21.62 -12.32 -5.85
C VAL A 92 22.29 -13.31 -4.91
N THR A 93 23.57 -13.60 -5.17
CA THR A 93 24.41 -14.24 -4.16
C THR A 93 24.91 -13.13 -3.25
N PHE A 94 24.36 -13.02 -2.05
CA PHE A 94 25.05 -12.27 -0.99
C PHE A 94 26.32 -13.03 -0.65
N THR A 95 27.45 -12.59 -1.20
CA THR A 95 28.74 -12.94 -0.62
C THR A 95 28.76 -12.37 0.79
N GLU A 96 28.94 -13.24 1.79
CA GLU A 96 29.25 -12.85 3.16
C GLU A 96 30.53 -12.01 3.13
N GLU A 97 30.38 -10.69 3.04
CA GLU A 97 31.50 -9.78 3.10
C GLU A 97 32.03 -9.78 4.54
N SER A 98 33.22 -10.33 4.71
CA SER A 98 33.94 -10.37 5.98
C SER A 98 34.12 -8.96 6.52
N ASP A 99 33.77 -8.77 7.80
CA ASP A 99 33.93 -7.56 8.61
C ASP A 99 35.10 -6.66 8.19
N GLY A 100 34.80 -5.69 7.32
CA GLY A 100 35.66 -4.56 6.99
C GLY A 100 35.24 -3.35 7.84
N ALA A 101 36.17 -2.88 8.67
CA ALA A 101 35.96 -1.74 9.55
C ALA A 101 35.78 -0.42 8.77
N ASP A 102 34.63 0.23 8.93
CA ASP A 102 34.56 1.70 9.01
C ASP A 102 33.21 2.19 9.58
N ALA A 103 33.29 3.30 10.33
CA ALA A 103 32.27 3.96 11.16
C ALA A 103 31.86 3.25 12.48
N PRO A 104 31.76 3.99 13.61
CA PRO A 104 31.29 3.43 14.87
C PRO A 104 29.79 3.15 14.76
N ARG A 105 29.42 1.90 14.48
CA ARG A 105 28.04 1.40 14.61
C ARG A 105 27.58 1.70 16.04
N SER A 106 26.72 2.69 16.18
CA SER A 106 26.09 3.04 17.44
C SER A 106 25.12 1.91 17.85
N GLY A 107 25.63 0.96 18.63
CA GLY A 107 24.88 0.17 19.62
C GLY A 107 23.95 -0.91 19.07
N GLY A 108 24.14 -2.15 19.54
CA GLY A 108 23.20 -3.26 19.32
C GLY A 108 23.65 -4.32 18.32
N ARG A 109 22.94 -5.45 18.28
CA ARG A 109 23.16 -6.56 17.33
C ARG A 109 21.85 -6.93 16.67
N LYS A 110 21.89 -7.22 15.36
CA LYS A 110 20.73 -7.80 14.64
C LYS A 110 20.28 -9.10 15.33
N VAL A 111 18.99 -9.38 15.28
CA VAL A 111 18.39 -10.61 15.79
C VAL A 111 17.71 -11.33 14.62
N TYR A 112 18.28 -12.46 14.22
CA TYR A 112 17.87 -13.21 13.02
C TYR A 112 16.70 -14.15 13.32
N GLU A 113 15.59 -13.57 13.77
CA GLU A 113 14.34 -14.28 14.08
C GLU A 113 13.17 -13.62 13.34
N LEU A 114 12.11 -14.39 13.09
CA LEU A 114 10.88 -13.92 12.44
C LEU A 114 9.79 -13.66 13.49
N GLY A 115 8.90 -14.64 13.71
CA GLY A 115 7.77 -14.48 14.65
C GLY A 115 8.17 -14.28 16.11
N ASP A 116 9.26 -14.91 16.55
CA ASP A 116 9.75 -14.82 17.93
C ASP A 116 10.67 -13.61 18.17
N HIS A 117 10.79 -12.70 17.19
CA HIS A 117 11.69 -11.55 17.29
C HIS A 117 11.32 -10.65 18.49
N PRO A 118 12.30 -10.19 19.32
CA PRO A 118 12.03 -9.40 20.53
C PRO A 118 11.22 -8.12 20.32
N LEU A 119 11.34 -7.49 19.14
CA LEU A 119 10.52 -6.32 18.75
C LEU A 119 9.01 -6.58 18.89
N PHE A 120 8.56 -7.83 18.70
CA PHE A 120 7.15 -8.19 18.71
C PHE A 120 6.68 -8.74 20.06
N GLN A 121 7.56 -8.83 21.06
CA GLN A 121 7.22 -9.33 22.39
C GLN A 121 6.79 -8.22 23.35
N ASP A 122 7.10 -6.97 23.03
CA ASP A 122 6.64 -5.81 23.78
C ASP A 122 5.26 -5.36 23.29
N THR A 123 4.24 -5.59 24.12
CA THR A 123 2.85 -5.24 23.78
C THR A 123 2.57 -3.74 23.82
N GLU A 124 3.45 -2.94 24.43
CA GLU A 124 3.34 -1.48 24.46
C GLU A 124 4.33 -0.80 23.49
N GLY A 125 5.19 -1.58 22.85
CA GLY A 125 6.16 -1.09 21.88
C GLY A 125 5.49 -0.41 20.70
N GLY A 126 5.87 0.84 20.43
CA GLY A 126 5.29 1.64 19.34
C GLY A 126 6.10 2.91 19.10
N LEU A 127 5.83 3.59 17.99
CA LEU A 127 6.56 4.80 17.61
C LEU A 127 6.13 5.99 18.48
N THR A 128 7.10 6.77 18.92
CA THR A 128 6.85 8.07 19.54
C THR A 128 6.98 9.14 18.46
N ALA A 129 5.97 9.99 18.32
CA ALA A 129 6.00 11.08 17.36
C ALA A 129 7.15 12.05 17.67
N VAL A 130 7.86 12.46 16.63
CA VAL A 130 8.87 13.52 16.69
C VAL A 130 8.43 14.72 15.84
N GLU A 131 9.03 15.88 16.08
CA GLU A 131 8.81 17.03 15.19
C GLU A 131 9.43 16.75 13.82
N CYS A 132 8.64 16.97 12.77
CA CYS A 132 9.02 16.77 11.39
C CYS A 132 8.69 18.04 10.59
N SER A 133 9.64 18.52 9.81
CA SER A 133 9.46 19.69 8.95
C SER A 133 9.45 19.24 7.50
N LEU A 134 8.28 18.82 7.01
CA LEU A 134 8.13 18.39 5.62
C LEU A 134 7.92 19.62 4.73
N PRO A 135 8.73 19.81 3.67
CA PRO A 135 8.43 20.84 2.67
C PRO A 135 7.13 20.47 1.95
N ALA A 136 6.48 21.46 1.32
CA ALA A 136 5.29 21.16 0.51
C ALA A 136 5.68 20.31 -0.70
N TRP A 137 4.91 19.25 -0.95
CA TRP A 137 5.06 18.49 -2.19
C TRP A 137 4.70 19.35 -3.40
N ARG A 138 5.43 19.14 -4.49
CA ARG A 138 5.04 19.55 -5.85
C ARG A 138 5.42 18.44 -6.80
N SER A 139 4.64 18.26 -7.86
CA SER A 139 4.92 17.31 -8.94
C SER A 139 6.08 17.77 -9.84
N ASP A 140 7.26 17.92 -9.24
CA ASP A 140 8.55 18.09 -9.90
C ASP A 140 9.66 17.31 -9.17
N PRO A 141 10.71 16.83 -9.87
CA PRO A 141 11.75 16.00 -9.27
C PRO A 141 12.46 16.66 -8.07
N ALA A 142 12.73 17.97 -8.13
CA ALA A 142 13.48 18.66 -7.08
C ALA A 142 12.65 18.82 -5.79
N ALA A 143 11.34 19.07 -5.91
CA ALA A 143 10.43 19.10 -4.77
C ALA A 143 10.25 17.70 -4.17
N ALA A 144 10.17 16.65 -4.99
CA ALA A 144 10.11 15.27 -4.52
C ALA A 144 11.36 14.87 -3.74
N GLU A 145 12.56 15.18 -4.24
CA GLU A 145 13.83 14.94 -3.54
C GLU A 145 13.89 15.67 -2.19
N ALA A 146 13.53 16.95 -2.15
CA ALA A 146 13.49 17.73 -0.91
C ALA A 146 12.49 17.16 0.10
N PHE A 147 11.32 16.73 -0.36
CA PHE A 147 10.29 16.10 0.47
C PHE A 147 10.78 14.79 1.07
N PHE A 148 11.30 13.89 0.23
CA PHE A 148 11.78 12.60 0.68
C PHE A 148 13.00 12.69 1.59
N THR A 149 13.91 13.62 1.35
CA THR A 149 15.04 13.87 2.25
C THR A 149 14.55 14.25 3.64
N ALA A 150 13.67 15.25 3.75
CA ALA A 150 13.14 15.69 5.04
C ALA A 150 12.27 14.61 5.73
N ALA A 151 11.53 13.83 4.95
CA ALA A 151 10.74 12.72 5.47
C ALA A 151 11.63 11.57 6.00
N THR A 152 12.74 11.26 5.31
CA THR A 152 13.73 10.28 5.77
C THR A 152 14.40 10.73 7.06
N ASP A 153 14.72 12.02 7.23
CA ASP A 153 15.29 12.53 8.50
C ASP A 153 14.33 12.31 9.69
N CYS A 154 13.02 12.53 9.46
CA CYS A 154 11.96 12.26 10.42
C CYS A 154 11.85 10.76 10.75
N LEU A 155 11.90 9.90 9.73
CA LEU A 155 11.92 8.44 9.89
C LEU A 155 13.16 7.96 10.66
N ASN A 156 14.35 8.48 10.33
CA ASN A 156 15.63 8.20 10.99
C ASN A 156 15.56 8.51 12.49
N THR A 157 15.05 9.68 12.84
CA THR A 157 14.92 10.10 14.25
C THR A 157 13.96 9.16 14.99
N THR A 158 12.82 8.86 14.38
CA THR A 158 11.76 8.04 14.97
C THR A 158 12.20 6.59 15.19
N TRP A 159 12.57 5.91 14.11
CA TRP A 159 12.94 4.48 14.15
C TRP A 159 14.29 4.26 14.83
N GLY A 160 15.25 5.18 14.66
CA GLY A 160 16.52 5.08 15.34
C GLY A 160 16.40 5.13 16.86
N ALA A 161 15.50 5.97 17.40
CA ALA A 161 15.24 5.99 18.84
C ALA A 161 14.65 4.66 19.33
N LEU A 162 13.65 4.13 18.61
CA LEU A 162 13.00 2.86 18.91
C LEU A 162 13.99 1.70 18.86
N LEU A 163 14.68 1.49 17.74
CA LEU A 163 15.61 0.38 17.54
C LEU A 163 16.71 0.37 18.60
N ARG A 164 17.29 1.54 18.93
CA ARG A 164 18.27 1.66 20.02
C ARG A 164 17.69 1.28 21.38
N SER A 165 16.41 1.58 21.67
CA SER A 165 15.78 1.16 22.93
C SER A 165 15.59 -0.36 23.04
N TYR A 166 15.50 -1.08 21.93
CA TYR A 166 15.50 -2.55 21.88
C TYR A 166 16.90 -3.16 21.77
N GLY A 167 17.96 -2.34 21.82
CA GLY A 167 19.34 -2.83 21.68
C GLY A 167 19.68 -3.36 20.28
N LEU A 168 18.98 -2.88 19.25
CA LEU A 168 19.22 -3.17 17.84
C LEU A 168 20.11 -2.09 17.21
N PRO A 169 20.86 -2.42 16.15
CA PRO A 169 21.68 -1.45 15.44
C PRO A 169 20.81 -0.39 14.76
N PHE A 170 21.41 0.77 14.54
CA PHE A 170 20.85 1.79 13.67
C PHE A 170 21.95 2.43 12.83
N GLU A 171 21.70 2.50 11.53
CA GLU A 171 22.45 3.27 10.55
C GLU A 171 21.44 3.90 9.60
N GLU A 172 21.69 5.10 9.10
CA GLU A 172 20.77 5.76 8.18
C GLU A 172 20.89 5.13 6.78
N PRO A 173 19.77 4.98 6.03
CA PRO A 173 19.82 4.51 4.67
C PRO A 173 20.38 5.60 3.74
N THR A 174 21.12 5.19 2.72
CA THR A 174 21.56 6.12 1.66
C THR A 174 20.41 6.37 0.69
N LEU A 175 20.09 7.64 0.43
CA LEU A 175 19.06 8.02 -0.53
C LEU A 175 19.62 8.13 -1.95
N HIS A 176 18.87 7.59 -2.91
CA HIS A 176 19.14 7.70 -4.34
C HIS A 176 17.87 8.18 -5.05
N PHE A 177 18.04 9.09 -6.00
CA PHE A 177 16.94 9.63 -6.83
C PHE A 177 17.24 9.37 -8.31
N PRO A 178 17.11 8.11 -8.79
CA PRO A 178 17.44 7.79 -10.16
C PRO A 178 16.54 8.51 -11.16
N ASP A 179 17.15 8.97 -12.25
CA ASP A 179 16.43 9.48 -13.40
C ASP A 179 15.91 8.33 -14.28
N GLY A 180 14.74 8.53 -14.89
CA GLY A 180 14.19 7.58 -15.86
C GLY A 180 13.44 6.39 -15.24
N ARG A 181 13.21 5.37 -16.07
CA ARG A 181 12.41 4.18 -15.72
C ARG A 181 13.26 2.92 -15.49
N SER A 182 14.56 2.99 -15.71
CA SER A 182 15.50 1.90 -15.52
C SER A 182 16.76 2.45 -14.87
N TYR A 183 17.27 1.78 -13.83
CA TYR A 183 18.47 2.22 -13.10
C TYR A 183 19.22 1.05 -12.46
N GLU A 184 20.52 1.22 -12.26
CA GLU A 184 21.36 0.24 -11.58
C GLU A 184 21.34 0.44 -10.07
N THR A 185 21.38 -0.66 -9.33
CA THR A 185 21.54 -0.64 -7.87
C THR A 185 22.87 -1.25 -7.45
N THR A 186 23.34 -0.90 -6.26
CA THR A 186 24.65 -1.37 -5.77
C THR A 186 24.68 -2.88 -5.51
N SER A 187 23.54 -3.49 -5.15
CA SER A 187 23.50 -4.90 -4.73
C SER A 187 22.29 -5.70 -5.19
N CYS A 188 21.34 -5.08 -5.91
CA CYS A 188 20.11 -5.73 -6.39
C CYS A 188 20.00 -5.73 -7.93
N GLY A 189 21.09 -5.41 -8.65
CA GLY A 189 21.12 -5.34 -10.12
C GLY A 189 20.28 -4.22 -10.71
N THR A 190 19.98 -4.33 -12.01
CA THR A 190 19.14 -3.38 -12.75
C THR A 190 17.69 -3.46 -12.30
N GLN A 191 17.07 -2.31 -12.09
CA GLN A 191 15.70 -2.17 -11.62
C GLN A 191 14.86 -1.38 -12.61
N GLU A 192 13.62 -1.83 -12.81
CA GLU A 192 12.64 -1.20 -13.69
C GLU A 192 11.50 -0.60 -12.87
N VAL A 193 11.20 0.66 -13.16
CA VAL A 193 10.08 1.40 -12.56
C VAL A 193 8.78 0.92 -13.20
N SER A 194 7.86 0.47 -12.35
CA SER A 194 6.53 0.02 -12.78
C SER A 194 5.46 0.46 -11.79
N MET A 195 4.19 0.19 -12.12
CA MET A 195 3.07 0.40 -11.19
C MET A 195 3.23 -0.40 -9.89
N ALA A 196 3.82 -1.59 -9.98
CA ALA A 196 4.07 -2.48 -8.84
C ALA A 196 5.38 -2.15 -8.11
N LYS A 197 6.28 -1.36 -8.72
CA LYS A 197 7.61 -1.03 -8.18
C LYS A 197 7.87 0.47 -8.36
N ALA A 198 7.28 1.25 -7.46
CA ALA A 198 7.38 2.71 -7.46
C ALA A 198 8.69 3.21 -6.79
N ALA A 199 9.15 2.49 -5.78
CA ALA A 199 10.39 2.72 -5.06
C ALA A 199 11.04 1.37 -4.73
N LEU A 200 12.22 1.40 -4.12
CA LEU A 200 12.92 0.19 -3.72
C LEU A 200 13.85 0.44 -2.53
N TYR A 201 13.79 -0.43 -1.53
CA TYR A 201 14.88 -0.64 -0.57
C TYR A 201 15.80 -1.80 -0.98
N CYS A 202 17.12 -1.57 -0.96
CA CYS A 202 18.14 -2.60 -1.23
C CYS A 202 19.41 -2.37 -0.39
N ALA A 203 19.74 -3.32 0.50
CA ALA A 203 21.01 -3.36 1.24
C ALA A 203 21.47 -1.99 1.81
N ASN A 204 20.61 -1.35 2.61
CA ASN A 204 20.81 -0.01 3.19
C ASN A 204 20.70 1.19 2.22
N ASN A 205 20.11 0.99 1.04
CA ASN A 205 19.87 2.05 0.06
C ASN A 205 18.37 2.18 -0.22
N LEU A 206 17.86 3.41 -0.24
CA LEU A 206 16.51 3.74 -0.68
C LEU A 206 16.57 4.42 -2.05
N TYR A 207 15.97 3.79 -3.05
CA TYR A 207 15.85 4.31 -4.41
C TYR A 207 14.44 4.88 -4.62
N LEU A 208 14.37 6.17 -4.91
CA LEU A 208 13.13 6.94 -5.00
C LEU A 208 13.03 7.63 -6.38
N PRO A 209 12.89 6.85 -7.48
CA PRO A 209 12.82 7.43 -8.82
C PRO A 209 11.52 8.22 -8.97
N TYR A 210 11.62 9.48 -9.40
CA TYR A 210 10.45 10.34 -9.58
C TYR A 210 9.43 9.74 -10.56
N ALA A 211 9.89 9.02 -11.59
CA ALA A 211 9.04 8.32 -12.55
C ALA A 211 8.13 7.25 -11.90
N GLY A 212 8.52 6.69 -10.75
CA GLY A 212 7.74 5.70 -10.01
C GLY A 212 6.63 6.28 -9.16
N MET A 213 6.72 7.58 -8.83
CA MET A 213 5.72 8.26 -8.01
C MET A 213 4.39 8.48 -8.75
N GLN A 214 4.34 8.33 -10.08
CA GLN A 214 3.11 8.51 -10.85
C GLN A 214 2.43 9.87 -10.55
N ALA A 215 3.23 10.95 -10.55
CA ALA A 215 2.75 12.28 -10.20
C ALA A 215 1.59 12.78 -11.08
N ASP A 216 1.47 12.28 -12.31
CA ASP A 216 0.33 12.56 -13.20
C ASP A 216 -0.99 11.95 -12.69
N ARG A 217 -0.92 10.86 -11.92
CA ARG A 217 -2.08 10.18 -11.32
C ARG A 217 -2.46 10.80 -9.98
N TYR A 218 -1.47 11.03 -9.13
CA TYR A 218 -1.69 11.40 -7.72
C TYR A 218 -1.57 12.91 -7.47
N GLY A 219 -1.02 13.69 -8.39
CA GLY A 219 -0.89 15.15 -8.26
C GLY A 219 -0.14 15.54 -6.99
N ASP A 220 -0.70 16.45 -6.20
CA ASP A 220 -0.09 16.94 -4.96
C ASP A 220 -0.53 16.13 -3.71
N GLN A 221 -0.87 14.84 -3.88
CA GLN A 221 -1.25 13.96 -2.77
C GLN A 221 -0.03 13.48 -1.98
N ALA A 222 0.60 14.39 -1.23
CA ALA A 222 1.81 14.14 -0.44
C ALA A 222 1.73 12.90 0.48
N GLY A 223 0.54 12.58 1.00
CA GLY A 223 0.32 11.39 1.83
C GLY A 223 0.57 10.07 1.11
N VAL A 224 0.25 9.98 -0.18
CA VAL A 224 0.51 8.79 -1.01
C VAL A 224 2.01 8.53 -1.08
N TYR A 225 2.79 9.58 -1.38
CA TYR A 225 4.24 9.48 -1.52
C TYR A 225 4.93 9.20 -0.18
N LEU A 226 4.45 9.82 0.90
CA LEU A 226 4.97 9.58 2.23
C LEU A 226 4.73 8.14 2.69
N ALA A 227 3.57 7.56 2.38
CA ALA A 227 3.27 6.17 2.71
C ALA A 227 4.14 5.18 1.93
N VAL A 228 4.46 5.47 0.67
CA VAL A 228 5.43 4.69 -0.13
C VAL A 228 6.82 4.77 0.51
N LEU A 229 7.33 5.97 0.81
CA LEU A 229 8.63 6.10 1.48
C LEU A 229 8.65 5.36 2.83
N ALA A 230 7.60 5.50 3.65
CA ALA A 230 7.53 4.86 4.96
C ALA A 230 7.45 3.33 4.85
N HIS A 231 6.90 2.79 3.76
CA HIS A 231 6.91 1.36 3.45
C HIS A 231 8.33 0.88 3.13
N GLU A 232 9.04 1.55 2.23
CA GLU A 232 10.43 1.21 1.91
C GLU A 232 11.34 1.35 3.14
N TYR A 233 11.07 2.35 3.98
CA TYR A 233 11.75 2.49 5.26
C TYR A 233 11.40 1.35 6.23
N GLY A 234 10.20 0.76 6.13
CA GLY A 234 9.83 -0.46 6.82
C GLY A 234 10.78 -1.63 6.48
N HIS A 235 11.19 -1.79 5.22
CA HIS A 235 12.23 -2.77 4.86
C HIS A 235 13.60 -2.43 5.45
N HIS A 236 13.94 -1.14 5.56
CA HIS A 236 15.14 -0.72 6.26
C HIS A 236 15.11 -1.12 7.75
N VAL A 237 13.96 -0.95 8.42
CA VAL A 237 13.76 -1.42 9.80
C VAL A 237 13.89 -2.95 9.89
N GLN A 238 13.30 -3.70 8.96
CA GLN A 238 13.43 -5.15 8.90
C GLN A 238 14.89 -5.59 8.72
N TYR A 239 15.65 -4.88 7.88
CA TYR A 239 17.07 -5.12 7.68
C TYR A 239 17.88 -4.83 8.95
N LEU A 240 17.66 -3.70 9.61
CA LEU A 240 18.33 -3.38 10.87
C LEU A 240 17.97 -4.35 11.99
N ALA A 241 16.76 -4.91 11.97
CA ALA A 241 16.33 -5.92 12.92
C ALA A 241 16.95 -7.31 12.63
N GLY A 242 17.33 -7.61 11.39
CA GLY A 242 17.76 -8.95 10.95
C GLY A 242 16.61 -9.83 10.42
N ILE A 243 15.40 -9.25 10.34
CA ILE A 243 14.21 -9.91 9.82
C ILE A 243 14.33 -10.10 8.30
N TYR A 244 14.80 -9.06 7.60
CA TYR A 244 14.89 -9.07 6.13
C TYR A 244 15.79 -10.21 5.63
N GLU A 245 16.98 -10.36 6.21
CA GLU A 245 17.92 -11.43 5.84
C GLU A 245 17.37 -12.81 6.19
N THR A 246 16.67 -12.93 7.32
CA THR A 246 16.04 -14.19 7.74
C THR A 246 14.93 -14.59 6.78
N ALA A 247 14.08 -13.63 6.37
CA ALA A 247 13.03 -13.84 5.38
C ALA A 247 13.62 -14.23 4.01
N TRP A 248 14.68 -13.54 3.57
CA TRP A 248 15.37 -13.88 2.32
C TRP A 248 15.87 -15.32 2.32
N LYS A 249 16.51 -15.76 3.41
CA LYS A 249 16.94 -17.15 3.57
C LYS A 249 15.76 -18.12 3.48
N ARG A 250 14.62 -17.82 4.10
CA ARG A 250 13.40 -18.65 4.02
C ARG A 250 12.83 -18.73 2.61
N MET A 251 12.84 -17.64 1.84
CA MET A 251 12.43 -17.66 0.43
C MET A 251 13.31 -18.59 -0.40
N GLN A 252 14.63 -18.56 -0.17
CA GLN A 252 15.55 -19.48 -0.86
C GLN A 252 15.32 -20.95 -0.46
N GLU A 253 15.11 -21.22 0.83
CA GLU A 253 14.75 -22.56 1.32
C GLU A 253 13.41 -23.07 0.75
N ALA A 254 12.48 -22.17 0.44
CA ALA A 254 11.19 -22.48 -0.17
C ALA A 254 11.24 -22.74 -1.69
N GLY A 255 12.43 -22.67 -2.31
CA GLY A 255 12.63 -22.94 -3.73
C GLY A 255 12.85 -21.69 -4.58
N GLY A 256 13.00 -20.52 -3.96
CA GLY A 256 13.28 -19.26 -4.65
C GLY A 256 12.01 -18.57 -5.16
N GLN A 257 12.21 -17.38 -5.74
CA GLN A 257 11.15 -16.45 -6.13
C GLN A 257 10.15 -17.10 -7.12
N GLY A 258 8.85 -16.80 -6.95
CA GLY A 258 7.78 -17.32 -7.80
C GLY A 258 7.30 -18.73 -7.42
N THR A 259 7.86 -19.32 -6.36
CA THR A 259 7.28 -20.51 -5.74
C THR A 259 6.23 -20.11 -4.71
N THR A 260 5.14 -20.88 -4.58
CA THR A 260 4.07 -20.56 -3.61
C THR A 260 4.59 -20.37 -2.17
N GLY A 261 5.62 -21.13 -1.77
CA GLY A 261 6.24 -20.99 -0.46
C GLY A 261 7.07 -19.71 -0.32
N ALA A 262 7.86 -19.34 -1.33
CA ALA A 262 8.60 -18.08 -1.30
C ALA A 262 7.66 -16.87 -1.36
N ASP A 263 6.60 -16.95 -2.16
CA ASP A 263 5.59 -15.90 -2.27
C ASP A 263 4.88 -15.68 -0.93
N GLU A 264 4.58 -16.73 -0.15
CA GLU A 264 4.03 -16.55 1.20
C GLU A 264 5.01 -15.81 2.14
N VAL A 265 6.29 -16.16 2.10
CA VAL A 265 7.31 -15.46 2.89
C VAL A 265 7.42 -14.00 2.45
N SER A 266 7.36 -13.73 1.14
CA SER A 266 7.36 -12.38 0.58
C SER A 266 6.16 -11.58 1.08
N ARG A 267 4.94 -12.12 0.98
CA ARG A 267 3.72 -11.43 1.46
C ARG A 267 3.83 -11.06 2.95
N ARG A 268 4.36 -11.94 3.79
CA ARG A 268 4.59 -11.64 5.21
C ARG A 268 5.59 -10.51 5.42
N LEU A 269 6.67 -10.47 4.63
CA LEU A 269 7.66 -9.41 4.67
C LEU A 269 7.06 -8.06 4.23
N GLU A 270 6.36 -8.05 3.09
CA GLU A 270 5.74 -6.86 2.50
C GLU A 270 4.63 -6.29 3.39
N LEU A 271 3.73 -7.14 3.90
CA LEU A 271 2.63 -6.71 4.78
C LEU A 271 3.13 -6.20 6.13
N GLN A 272 4.30 -6.66 6.60
CA GLN A 272 4.91 -6.10 7.80
C GLN A 272 5.48 -4.71 7.54
N ALA A 273 6.19 -4.50 6.42
CA ALA A 273 6.65 -3.18 6.01
C ALA A 273 5.46 -2.21 5.82
N GLN A 274 4.36 -2.74 5.29
CA GLN A 274 3.10 -2.03 5.15
C GLN A 274 2.48 -1.62 6.50
N CYS A 275 2.49 -2.50 7.50
CA CYS A 275 2.08 -2.16 8.86
C CYS A 275 3.00 -1.10 9.48
N PHE A 276 4.31 -1.18 9.28
CA PHE A 276 5.28 -0.16 9.74
C PHE A 276 5.05 1.21 9.10
N SER A 277 4.73 1.26 7.80
CA SER A 277 4.30 2.49 7.12
C SER A 277 3.08 3.12 7.81
N GLY A 278 2.07 2.29 8.08
CA GLY A 278 0.88 2.68 8.84
C GLY A 278 1.24 3.25 10.21
N MET A 279 2.07 2.55 10.99
CA MET A 279 2.52 2.99 12.32
C MET A 279 3.13 4.40 12.28
N PHE A 280 4.01 4.67 11.31
CA PHE A 280 4.61 5.99 11.15
C PHE A 280 3.55 7.05 10.85
N MET A 281 2.72 6.82 9.84
CA MET A 281 1.66 7.74 9.42
C MET A 281 0.70 8.07 10.56
N GLY A 282 0.19 7.05 11.24
CA GLY A 282 -0.76 7.19 12.35
C GLY A 282 -0.17 7.89 13.57
N SER A 283 1.04 7.49 13.99
CA SER A 283 1.68 8.05 15.18
C SER A 283 2.04 9.54 15.03
N HIS A 284 2.38 9.99 13.83
CA HIS A 284 2.84 11.36 13.57
C HIS A 284 1.72 12.33 13.19
N THR A 285 0.54 11.83 12.81
CA THR A 285 -0.58 12.66 12.36
C THR A 285 -1.02 13.63 13.46
N GLY A 286 -0.87 14.93 13.18
CA GLY A 286 -1.24 16.00 14.11
C GLY A 286 -0.33 16.12 15.33
N ARG A 287 0.80 15.40 15.36
CA ARG A 287 1.74 15.35 16.49
C ARG A 287 3.18 15.68 16.11
N SER A 288 3.45 15.90 14.82
CA SER A 288 4.80 16.10 14.27
C SER A 288 5.10 17.56 13.88
N GLY A 289 4.41 18.53 14.50
CA GLY A 289 4.59 19.96 14.20
C GLY A 289 3.68 20.47 13.08
N SER A 290 3.71 21.78 12.85
CA SER A 290 2.76 22.46 11.93
C SER A 290 2.96 22.09 10.46
N ASN A 291 4.18 21.72 10.08
CA ASN A 291 4.54 21.27 8.73
C ASN A 291 4.85 19.76 8.72
N GLY A 292 4.41 19.02 9.75
CA GLY A 292 4.59 17.58 9.83
C GLY A 292 3.48 16.80 9.11
N VAL A 293 3.35 15.53 9.47
CA VAL A 293 2.27 14.66 9.00
C VAL A 293 0.93 15.18 9.52
N ASN A 294 0.00 15.41 8.61
CA ASN A 294 -1.32 15.95 8.91
C ASN A 294 -2.45 15.00 8.48
N GLN A 295 -3.68 15.30 8.91
CA GLN A 295 -4.84 14.45 8.63
C GLN A 295 -5.09 14.26 7.12
N THR A 296 -4.90 15.29 6.31
CA THR A 296 -5.05 15.18 4.85
C THR A 296 -4.09 14.16 4.26
N MET A 297 -2.82 14.15 4.71
CA MET A 297 -1.85 13.13 4.29
C MET A 297 -2.26 11.73 4.73
N LEU A 298 -2.76 11.58 5.96
CA LEU A 298 -3.25 10.30 6.46
C LEU A 298 -4.42 9.78 5.62
N ASP A 299 -5.39 10.63 5.30
CA ASP A 299 -6.57 10.28 4.50
C ASP A 299 -6.16 9.92 3.06
N GLN A 300 -5.24 10.68 2.45
CA GLN A 300 -4.70 10.37 1.12
C GLN A 300 -4.05 8.98 1.07
N ALA A 301 -3.17 8.68 2.03
CA ALA A 301 -2.54 7.38 2.14
C ALA A 301 -3.57 6.28 2.37
N TRP A 302 -4.55 6.52 3.25
CA TRP A 302 -5.60 5.57 3.60
C TRP A 302 -6.32 5.05 2.36
N TYR A 303 -6.84 5.95 1.52
CA TYR A 303 -7.60 5.58 0.33
C TYR A 303 -6.73 4.92 -0.73
N ASP A 304 -5.47 5.33 -0.85
CA ASP A 304 -4.54 4.74 -1.83
C ASP A 304 -4.16 3.30 -1.47
N GLN A 305 -4.13 2.92 -0.18
CA GLN A 305 -3.84 1.54 0.21
C GLN A 305 -4.91 0.54 -0.25
N GLU A 306 -6.17 0.97 -0.39
CA GLU A 306 -7.30 0.11 -0.81
C GLU A 306 -7.18 -0.36 -2.27
N VAL A 307 -6.33 0.28 -3.06
CA VAL A 307 -6.14 0.01 -4.49
C VAL A 307 -4.71 -0.45 -4.82
N ARG A 308 -3.98 -0.95 -3.82
CA ARG A 308 -2.64 -1.54 -3.95
C ARG A 308 -2.64 -2.97 -3.45
N GLY A 309 -1.70 -3.77 -3.91
CA GLY A 309 -1.62 -5.20 -3.64
C GLY A 309 -1.78 -6.03 -4.91
N ASP A 310 -1.77 -7.35 -4.71
CA ASP A 310 -1.69 -8.37 -5.75
C ASP A 310 -2.84 -8.29 -6.76
N ASP A 311 -4.05 -7.88 -6.33
CA ASP A 311 -5.21 -7.76 -7.24
C ASP A 311 -5.02 -6.64 -8.27
N THR A 312 -4.20 -5.63 -7.95
CA THR A 312 -3.93 -4.48 -8.83
C THR A 312 -2.64 -4.63 -9.62
N SER A 313 -1.58 -5.13 -8.98
CA SER A 313 -0.28 -5.34 -9.62
C SER A 313 -0.24 -6.59 -10.50
N GLY A 314 -1.11 -7.57 -10.24
CA GLY A 314 -1.04 -8.91 -10.83
C GLY A 314 0.12 -9.75 -10.30
N THR A 315 0.67 -9.39 -9.15
CA THR A 315 1.73 -10.13 -8.45
C THR A 315 1.16 -11.15 -7.46
N THR A 316 2.01 -11.83 -6.71
CA THR A 316 1.62 -12.81 -5.67
C THR A 316 2.41 -12.63 -4.37
N ASP A 317 3.14 -11.53 -4.24
CA ASP A 317 4.19 -11.29 -3.26
C ASP A 317 3.88 -10.14 -2.28
N HIS A 318 2.78 -9.39 -2.47
CA HIS A 318 2.37 -8.28 -1.59
C HIS A 318 1.03 -8.50 -0.86
N GLY A 319 0.31 -9.58 -1.17
CA GLY A 319 -1.00 -9.91 -0.63
C GLY A 319 -2.13 -9.20 -1.38
N SER A 320 -3.36 -9.74 -1.25
CA SER A 320 -4.55 -9.11 -1.84
C SER A 320 -4.69 -7.65 -1.42
N ASN A 321 -5.43 -6.86 -2.20
CA ASN A 321 -5.63 -5.45 -1.87
C ASN A 321 -6.26 -5.25 -0.49
N ALA A 322 -7.15 -6.16 -0.11
CA ALA A 322 -7.78 -6.13 1.21
C ALA A 322 -6.75 -6.33 2.33
N HIS A 323 -5.83 -7.29 2.16
CA HIS A 323 -4.78 -7.54 3.15
C HIS A 323 -3.77 -6.40 3.21
N TYR A 324 -3.31 -5.92 2.06
CA TYR A 324 -2.42 -4.77 1.94
C TYR A 324 -2.97 -3.54 2.68
N ALA A 325 -4.24 -3.20 2.45
CA ALA A 325 -4.91 -2.13 3.16
C ALA A 325 -5.07 -2.43 4.67
N SER A 326 -5.51 -3.62 5.03
CA SER A 326 -5.82 -3.96 6.43
C SER A 326 -4.61 -3.85 7.36
N TRP A 327 -3.43 -4.34 6.93
CA TRP A 327 -2.19 -4.27 7.70
C TRP A 327 -1.70 -2.84 7.88
N TRP A 328 -1.80 -2.02 6.82
CA TRP A 328 -1.49 -0.59 6.93
C TRP A 328 -2.42 0.13 7.91
N GLN A 329 -3.73 -0.13 7.80
CA GLN A 329 -4.74 0.51 8.63
C GLN A 329 -4.61 0.09 10.11
N GLN A 330 -4.23 -1.16 10.37
CA GLN A 330 -3.92 -1.63 11.72
C GLN A 330 -2.73 -0.86 12.30
N GLY A 331 -1.64 -0.75 11.55
CA GLY A 331 -0.47 0.04 11.94
C GLY A 331 -0.84 1.49 12.26
N SER A 332 -1.62 2.14 11.40
CA SER A 332 -1.98 3.55 11.56
C SER A 332 -2.96 3.84 12.70
N ARG A 333 -3.84 2.90 13.03
CA ARG A 333 -4.74 3.04 14.18
C ARG A 333 -4.02 2.78 15.50
N ASP A 334 -3.25 1.68 15.57
CA ASP A 334 -2.85 1.12 16.85
C ASP A 334 -1.44 1.51 17.26
N ASN A 335 -0.54 1.69 16.28
CA ASN A 335 0.87 1.98 16.54
C ASN A 335 1.47 1.04 17.59
N ARG A 336 1.42 -0.28 17.30
CA ARG A 336 1.95 -1.34 18.17
C ARG A 336 2.76 -2.35 17.36
N LEU A 337 4.03 -2.56 17.75
CA LEU A 337 4.95 -3.47 17.05
C LEU A 337 4.44 -4.90 17.03
N TYR A 338 3.97 -5.43 18.16
CA TYR A 338 3.46 -6.80 18.25
C TYR A 338 2.29 -7.06 17.30
N GLN A 339 1.51 -6.02 16.99
CA GLN A 339 0.39 -6.09 16.05
C GLN A 339 0.84 -6.15 14.59
N CYS A 340 2.08 -5.82 14.27
CA CYS A 340 2.70 -5.96 12.94
C CYS A 340 3.44 -7.29 12.77
N ASN A 341 3.22 -8.28 13.66
CA ASN A 341 3.86 -9.59 13.57
C ASN A 341 3.14 -10.50 12.57
N THR A 342 3.37 -10.25 11.28
CA THR A 342 2.82 -11.04 10.17
C THR A 342 3.31 -12.49 10.17
N TRP A 343 4.40 -12.81 10.85
CA TRP A 343 4.99 -14.16 10.88
C TRP A 343 4.20 -15.15 11.74
N LEU A 344 3.40 -14.65 12.69
CA LEU A 344 2.51 -15.47 13.51
C LEU A 344 1.05 -15.41 13.06
N ALA A 345 0.74 -14.62 12.02
CA ALA A 345 -0.59 -14.54 11.44
C ALA A 345 -0.93 -15.84 10.66
N ASP A 346 -2.21 -16.18 10.60
CA ASP A 346 -2.66 -17.29 9.77
C ASP A 346 -2.35 -16.99 8.30
N ALA A 347 -2.05 -18.02 7.50
CA ALA A 347 -1.69 -17.84 6.09
C ALA A 347 -2.80 -17.11 5.29
N ALA A 348 -4.06 -17.25 5.71
CA ALA A 348 -5.21 -16.58 5.10
C ALA A 348 -5.26 -15.07 5.38
N ASP A 349 -4.60 -14.59 6.44
CA ASP A 349 -4.55 -13.17 6.80
C ASP A 349 -3.40 -12.42 6.09
N VAL A 350 -2.60 -13.14 5.31
CA VAL A 350 -1.43 -12.63 4.57
C VAL A 350 -1.45 -13.04 3.09
N SER A 351 -2.60 -13.46 2.56
CA SER A 351 -2.76 -13.97 1.18
C SER A 351 -3.67 -13.09 0.34
#